data_AF-A0A9D2KTM1-F1
#
_entry.id   AF-A0A9D2KTM1-F1
#
_cell.length_a   1.000
_cell.length_b   1.000
_cell.length_c   1.000
_cell.angle_alpha   90.00
_cell.angle_beta   90.00
_cell.angle_gamma   90.00
#
_symmetry.space_group_name_H-M   'P 1'
#
loop_
_entity.id
_entity.type
_entity.pdbx_description
1 polymer ?
#
loop_
_entity_poly.entity_id
_entity_poly.type
_entity_poly.pdbx_seq_one_letter_code
_entity_poly.pdbx_strand_id
1 'polypeptide(L)'
;VKDMILINDCDIIRADKLNEIETVEFPNSACISTCEWCKLNKLVNRDYDSCYCENPICRLKNTCSTIFPFINYPFLQERIWTECEIGYYDIVKKTKDYKPIKFDHIIINSIKVLRNSLQHHSYGYRYGRDDLELFYSYEISVEIYNQDNEQHINHIFTSNDLIRKEPWGKYDKSKATTMKYLFQRTIPLLNEYVRHQKPINLINFNYIEKTLPQKDNYLSNVHRFNKSDALNIIYNMEIKDVNGNKIIRFGAGMEEYINHYIANLINSILNINLKYDIQTKTIYSELPYISQQRTYGSLKEYISCLLYLCIIKNYNDDLAKQEYLIAVPIEGLSLASKINFVENLIPSKELIEIFSFFSNMKATHFQDGRTRVGRDDREWKELSFTFPLLSDFRPNIALIQKINELLQIELTPYQSKNDFNSIGYSYFEIYDDDYVGGLACNRTDLGSTELRKTSFHKLVCAIIDYYLYKPEEFTKFTSKD
;
A
#
# COMPACT_ATOMS: atom_id res chain seq x y z
N VAL A 1 -10.04 -17.69 16.32
CA VAL A 1 -11.27 -17.27 15.63
C VAL A 1 -11.66 -18.37 14.64
N LYS A 2 -12.38 -19.41 15.09
CA LYS A 2 -12.67 -20.61 14.27
C LYS A 2 -14.16 -20.86 14.00
N ASP A 3 -15.04 -19.99 14.49
CA ASP A 3 -16.48 -20.20 14.41
C ASP A 3 -17.23 -18.92 14.06
N MET A 4 -17.17 -18.59 12.79
CA MET A 4 -17.98 -17.57 12.15
C MET A 4 -18.67 -18.23 10.96
N ILE A 5 -19.96 -17.97 10.75
CA ILE A 5 -20.62 -18.33 9.49
C ILE A 5 -20.20 -17.26 8.45
N LEU A 6 -19.00 -17.45 7.90
CA LEU A 6 -18.69 -17.14 6.50
C LEU A 6 -18.64 -18.49 5.80
N ILE A 7 -19.51 -18.68 4.80
CA ILE A 7 -19.50 -19.88 3.99
C ILE A 7 -18.80 -19.55 2.67
N ASN A 8 -17.71 -20.27 2.40
CA ASN A 8 -16.86 -20.17 1.23
C ASN A 8 -16.10 -18.87 1.07
N ASP A 9 -14.86 -18.99 0.62
CA ASP A 9 -14.08 -17.90 0.04
C ASP A 9 -14.76 -17.16 -1.15
N CYS A 10 -16.08 -17.36 -1.41
CA CYS A 10 -16.89 -16.72 -2.45
C CYS A 10 -18.42 -16.64 -2.21
N ASP A 11 -19.08 -17.10 -1.13
CA ASP A 11 -20.59 -17.11 -1.11
C ASP A 11 -21.29 -16.74 0.22
N ILE A 12 -21.88 -15.54 0.26
CA ILE A 12 -22.86 -15.13 1.26
C ILE A 12 -24.11 -16.03 1.17
N ILE A 13 -24.37 -16.87 2.17
CA ILE A 13 -25.69 -17.51 2.33
C ILE A 13 -26.62 -16.50 2.97
N ARG A 14 -27.58 -16.03 2.18
CA ARG A 14 -28.71 -15.26 2.71
C ARG A 14 -29.54 -16.15 3.64
N ALA A 15 -30.05 -15.58 4.72
CA ALA A 15 -30.76 -16.34 5.74
C ALA A 15 -32.04 -17.02 5.22
N ASP A 16 -32.60 -16.55 4.11
CA ASP A 16 -33.72 -17.17 3.40
C ASP A 16 -33.35 -18.50 2.71
N LYS A 17 -32.08 -18.70 2.35
CA LYS A 17 -31.56 -19.96 1.78
C LYS A 17 -31.17 -21.01 2.80
N LEU A 18 -31.12 -20.68 4.09
CA LEU A 18 -30.97 -21.69 5.16
C LEU A 18 -32.16 -22.66 5.19
N ASN A 19 -33.35 -22.19 4.78
CA ASN A 19 -34.53 -23.04 4.63
C ASN A 19 -34.46 -23.94 3.38
N GLU A 20 -33.76 -23.55 2.31
CA GLU A 20 -33.55 -24.42 1.13
C GLU A 20 -32.56 -25.57 1.41
N ILE A 21 -31.61 -25.34 2.33
CA ILE A 21 -30.64 -26.34 2.81
C ILE A 21 -31.30 -27.39 3.73
N GLU A 22 -32.54 -27.15 4.18
CA GLU A 22 -33.32 -28.08 5.03
C GLU A 22 -33.60 -29.43 4.38
N THR A 23 -33.42 -29.58 3.07
CA THR A 23 -33.56 -30.86 2.36
C THR A 23 -32.33 -31.77 2.47
N VAL A 24 -31.24 -31.30 3.07
CA VAL A 24 -30.01 -32.08 3.26
C VAL A 24 -30.01 -32.69 4.66
N GLU A 25 -30.54 -33.90 4.81
CA GLU A 25 -30.40 -34.69 6.04
C GLU A 25 -28.92 -34.82 6.42
N PHE A 26 -28.59 -34.49 7.68
CA PHE A 26 -27.23 -34.62 8.18
C PHE A 26 -27.08 -35.77 9.18
N PRO A 27 -26.08 -36.66 9.00
CA PRO A 27 -25.06 -36.61 7.97
C PRO A 27 -25.59 -37.07 6.60
N ASN A 28 -25.33 -36.30 5.55
CA ASN A 28 -25.61 -36.75 4.18
C ASN A 28 -24.50 -37.71 3.73
N SER A 29 -24.79 -38.56 2.75
CA SER A 29 -23.85 -39.58 2.25
C SER A 29 -22.48 -39.00 1.87
N ALA A 30 -22.42 -37.76 1.39
CA ALA A 30 -21.19 -37.05 1.06
C ALA A 30 -20.33 -36.65 2.29
N CYS A 31 -20.93 -36.17 3.40
CA CYS A 31 -20.16 -35.92 4.64
C CYS A 31 -19.75 -37.23 5.32
N ILE A 32 -20.54 -38.31 5.21
CA ILE A 32 -20.15 -39.64 5.72
C ILE A 32 -18.93 -40.16 4.94
N SER A 33 -19.00 -40.15 3.61
CA SER A 33 -17.92 -40.66 2.74
C SER A 33 -16.63 -39.86 2.88
N THR A 34 -16.72 -38.53 3.04
CA THR A 34 -15.54 -37.68 3.24
C THR A 34 -14.89 -37.94 4.61
N CYS A 35 -15.69 -38.12 5.66
CA CYS A 35 -15.20 -38.48 7.00
C CYS A 35 -14.57 -39.87 7.04
N GLU A 36 -15.16 -40.87 6.37
CA GLU A 36 -14.60 -42.22 6.26
C GLU A 36 -13.31 -42.23 5.45
N TRP A 37 -13.27 -41.50 4.33
CA TRP A 37 -12.07 -41.33 3.52
C TRP A 37 -10.93 -40.67 4.30
N CYS A 38 -11.24 -39.67 5.13
CA CYS A 38 -10.24 -39.04 5.98
C CYS A 38 -9.75 -39.93 7.14
N LYS A 39 -10.63 -40.76 7.72
CA LYS A 39 -10.21 -41.78 8.69
C LYS A 39 -9.27 -42.80 8.04
N LEU A 40 -9.59 -43.25 6.82
CA LEU A 40 -8.73 -44.12 6.01
C LEU A 40 -7.39 -43.46 5.68
N ASN A 41 -7.38 -42.20 5.24
CA ASN A 41 -6.14 -41.52 4.89
C ASN A 41 -5.24 -41.21 6.08
N LYS A 42 -5.79 -40.94 7.27
CA LYS A 42 -4.99 -40.81 8.50
C LYS A 42 -4.38 -42.14 8.96
N LEU A 43 -5.03 -43.27 8.64
CA LEU A 43 -4.48 -44.60 8.91
C LEU A 43 -3.34 -44.96 7.95
N VAL A 44 -3.41 -44.47 6.70
CA VAL A 44 -2.43 -44.77 5.64
C VAL A 44 -1.26 -43.78 5.61
N ASN A 45 -1.51 -42.49 5.83
CA ASN A 45 -0.51 -41.42 5.84
C ASN A 45 -0.48 -40.72 7.21
N ARG A 46 0.52 -41.08 8.03
CA ARG A 46 0.66 -40.58 9.42
C ARG A 46 0.92 -39.07 9.53
N ASP A 47 1.35 -38.42 8.45
CA ASP A 47 1.66 -36.99 8.41
C ASP A 47 0.50 -36.12 7.86
N TYR A 48 -0.69 -36.71 7.64
CA TYR A 48 -1.84 -36.00 7.09
C TYR A 48 -2.68 -35.32 8.19
N ASP A 49 -2.26 -34.12 8.60
CA ASP A 49 -2.87 -33.40 9.74
C ASP A 49 -4.18 -32.64 9.43
N SER A 50 -4.49 -32.35 8.17
CA SER A 50 -5.68 -31.55 7.81
C SER A 50 -6.64 -32.29 6.87
N CYS A 51 -7.72 -32.80 7.46
CA CYS A 51 -8.93 -33.14 6.71
C CYS A 51 -10.01 -32.11 7.04
N TYR A 52 -10.60 -31.49 6.02
CA TYR A 52 -11.76 -30.62 6.20
C TYR A 52 -12.88 -31.04 5.24
N CYS A 53 -14.10 -31.07 5.78
CA CYS A 53 -15.28 -31.14 4.94
C CYS A 53 -15.53 -29.77 4.27
N GLU A 54 -15.86 -29.74 2.98
CA GLU A 54 -16.22 -28.49 2.29
C GLU A 54 -17.60 -27.96 2.68
N ASN A 55 -18.47 -28.79 3.27
CA ASN A 55 -19.75 -28.35 3.80
C ASN A 55 -19.54 -27.56 5.11
N PRO A 56 -19.92 -26.27 5.16
CA PRO A 56 -19.71 -25.42 6.32
C PRO A 56 -20.47 -25.86 7.57
N ILE A 57 -21.65 -26.49 7.40
CA ILE A 57 -22.42 -27.05 8.52
C ILE A 57 -21.66 -28.21 9.18
N CYS A 58 -20.92 -29.00 8.38
CA CYS A 58 -20.02 -30.05 8.89
C CYS A 58 -18.84 -29.44 9.68
N ARG A 59 -18.35 -28.23 9.31
CA ARG A 59 -17.31 -27.51 10.08
C ARG A 59 -17.85 -26.94 11.40
N LEU A 60 -19.06 -26.38 11.39
CA LEU A 60 -19.71 -25.78 12.56
C LEU A 60 -20.10 -26.82 13.63
N LYS A 61 -20.54 -28.02 13.23
CA LYS A 61 -20.83 -29.10 14.21
C LYS A 61 -19.59 -29.61 14.94
N ASN A 62 -18.39 -29.48 14.35
CA ASN A 62 -17.15 -29.92 14.96
C ASN A 62 -16.64 -29.02 16.09
N THR A 63 -17.24 -27.82 16.27
CA THR A 63 -16.77 -26.85 17.28
C THR A 63 -17.61 -26.82 18.55
N CYS A 64 -18.61 -27.70 18.66
CA CYS A 64 -19.52 -27.82 19.80
C CYS A 64 -20.35 -26.56 20.11
N SER A 65 -20.19 -25.46 19.36
CA SER A 65 -21.04 -24.27 19.45
C SER A 65 -22.34 -24.48 18.68
N THR A 66 -23.44 -23.99 19.21
CA THR A 66 -24.75 -23.97 18.53
C THR A 66 -25.13 -22.58 18.05
N ILE A 67 -24.40 -21.54 18.47
CA ILE A 67 -24.67 -20.13 18.22
C ILE A 67 -23.52 -19.53 17.43
N PHE A 68 -23.83 -18.84 16.33
CA PHE A 68 -22.81 -18.27 15.44
C PHE A 68 -23.18 -16.87 14.97
N PRO A 69 -22.20 -15.97 14.76
CA PRO A 69 -22.45 -14.66 14.19
C PRO A 69 -22.99 -14.78 12.75
N PHE A 70 -23.95 -13.94 12.39
CA PHE A 70 -24.50 -13.85 11.03
C PHE A 70 -24.68 -12.40 10.59
N ILE A 71 -24.63 -12.20 9.27
CA ILE A 71 -24.96 -10.95 8.60
C ILE A 71 -25.92 -11.29 7.45
N ASN A 72 -27.06 -10.64 7.41
CA ASN A 72 -28.05 -10.81 6.37
C ASN A 72 -28.28 -9.50 5.62
N TYR A 73 -28.12 -9.55 4.31
CA TYR A 73 -28.34 -8.42 3.41
C TYR A 73 -29.82 -8.37 3.02
N PRO A 74 -30.56 -7.34 3.44
CA PRO A 74 -31.94 -7.17 2.99
C PRO A 74 -31.98 -6.87 1.49
N PHE A 75 -33.20 -6.80 0.95
CA PHE A 75 -33.38 -6.32 -0.42
C PHE A 75 -32.85 -4.89 -0.56
N LEU A 76 -31.83 -4.72 -1.41
CA LEU A 76 -31.15 -3.44 -1.61
C LEU A 76 -31.85 -2.63 -2.69
N GLN A 77 -32.39 -1.47 -2.30
CA GLN A 77 -32.87 -0.46 -3.22
C GLN A 77 -31.69 0.34 -3.79
N GLU A 78 -31.86 0.84 -5.01
CA GLU A 78 -30.84 1.59 -5.72
C GLU A 78 -30.61 2.96 -5.07
N ARG A 79 -29.35 3.34 -4.84
CA ARG A 79 -28.93 4.63 -4.26
C ARG A 79 -29.48 4.92 -2.85
N ILE A 80 -29.89 3.90 -2.10
CA ILE A 80 -30.37 4.04 -0.72
C ILE A 80 -29.49 3.21 0.22
N TRP A 81 -28.96 3.85 1.26
CA TRP A 81 -28.28 3.17 2.35
C TRP A 81 -29.25 2.28 3.11
N THR A 82 -28.96 0.98 3.14
CA THR A 82 -29.80 -0.01 3.80
C THR A 82 -29.01 -0.67 4.92
N GLU A 83 -29.58 -0.73 6.12
CA GLU A 83 -29.00 -1.39 7.28
C GLU A 83 -29.09 -2.91 7.14
N CYS A 84 -27.99 -3.61 7.37
CA CYS A 84 -27.97 -5.07 7.38
C CYS A 84 -28.52 -5.61 8.69
N GLU A 85 -29.15 -6.77 8.62
CA GLU A 85 -29.49 -7.56 9.79
C GLU A 85 -28.21 -8.24 10.32
N ILE A 86 -27.74 -7.85 11.50
CA ILE A 86 -26.59 -8.49 12.16
C ILE A 86 -27.01 -9.12 13.49
N GLY A 87 -26.31 -10.18 13.89
CA GLY A 87 -26.60 -10.84 15.15
C GLY A 87 -25.98 -12.22 15.27
N TYR A 88 -26.64 -13.08 16.04
CA TYR A 88 -26.27 -14.47 16.22
C TYR A 88 -27.42 -15.40 15.82
N TYR A 89 -27.08 -16.49 15.15
CA TYR A 89 -28.01 -17.53 14.73
C TYR A 89 -27.79 -18.77 15.57
N ASP A 90 -28.84 -19.23 16.26
CA ASP A 90 -28.86 -20.50 16.96
C ASP A 90 -29.31 -21.59 15.97
N ILE A 91 -28.39 -22.47 15.58
CA ILE A 91 -28.65 -23.54 14.61
C ILE A 91 -29.63 -24.58 15.17
N VAL A 92 -29.62 -24.82 16.48
CA VAL A 92 -30.49 -25.83 17.11
C VAL A 92 -31.91 -25.30 17.24
N LYS A 93 -32.06 -24.06 17.72
CA LYS A 93 -33.37 -23.42 17.89
C LYS A 93 -33.92 -22.82 16.59
N LYS A 94 -33.08 -22.67 15.56
CA LYS A 94 -33.37 -21.96 14.31
C LYS A 94 -33.83 -20.52 14.52
N THR A 95 -33.34 -19.86 15.57
CA THR A 95 -33.72 -18.50 15.94
C THR A 95 -32.61 -17.50 15.68
N LYS A 96 -32.97 -16.30 15.23
CA LYS A 96 -32.07 -15.14 15.13
C LYS A 96 -32.15 -14.31 16.40
N ASP A 97 -30.99 -13.96 16.94
CA ASP A 97 -30.82 -13.01 18.04
C ASP A 97 -30.10 -11.76 17.50
N TYR A 98 -30.85 -10.67 17.32
CA TYR A 98 -30.36 -9.43 16.72
C TYR A 98 -29.64 -8.57 17.76
N LYS A 99 -28.30 -8.54 17.69
CA LYS A 99 -27.46 -7.77 18.60
C LYS A 99 -26.06 -7.55 17.99
N PRO A 100 -25.27 -6.60 18.52
CA PRO A 100 -23.90 -6.38 18.04
C PRO A 100 -23.04 -7.64 18.07
N ILE A 101 -22.21 -7.82 17.05
CA ILE A 101 -21.34 -8.99 16.94
C ILE A 101 -20.00 -8.68 17.63
N LYS A 102 -19.59 -9.50 18.60
CA LYS A 102 -18.37 -9.30 19.38
C LYS A 102 -17.29 -10.30 18.98
N PHE A 103 -16.09 -9.77 18.73
CA PHE A 103 -14.87 -10.51 18.43
C PHE A 103 -13.75 -10.02 19.35
N ASP A 104 -13.53 -10.72 20.45
CA ASP A 104 -12.57 -10.35 21.49
C ASP A 104 -12.79 -8.89 21.96
N HIS A 105 -11.89 -7.98 21.57
CA HIS A 105 -11.91 -6.56 21.93
C HIS A 105 -12.68 -5.68 20.94
N ILE A 106 -13.23 -6.26 19.88
CA ILE A 106 -13.91 -5.52 18.80
C ILE A 106 -15.40 -5.86 18.81
N ILE A 107 -16.26 -4.86 18.74
CA ILE A 107 -17.70 -5.01 18.57
C ILE A 107 -18.12 -4.39 17.24
N ILE A 108 -18.82 -5.15 16.40
CA ILE A 108 -19.45 -4.65 15.17
C ILE A 108 -20.89 -4.28 15.53
N ASN A 109 -21.18 -2.99 15.48
CA ASN A 109 -22.47 -2.43 15.88
C ASN A 109 -23.49 -2.44 14.76
N SER A 110 -23.05 -2.13 13.54
CA SER A 110 -23.94 -1.97 12.39
C SER A 110 -23.16 -2.10 11.08
N ILE A 111 -23.85 -2.50 10.01
CA ILE A 111 -23.30 -2.61 8.67
C ILE A 111 -24.35 -2.06 7.70
N LYS A 112 -24.05 -0.92 7.09
CA LYS A 112 -24.90 -0.35 6.05
C LYS A 112 -24.31 -0.62 4.68
N VAL A 113 -25.20 -0.80 3.70
CA VAL A 113 -24.85 -1.08 2.33
C VAL A 113 -25.62 -0.17 1.39
N LEU A 114 -24.90 0.41 0.45
CA LEU A 114 -25.44 1.18 -0.65
C LEU A 114 -25.17 0.44 -1.95
N ARG A 115 -26.22 0.18 -2.73
CA ARG A 115 -26.09 -0.37 -4.07
C ARG A 115 -26.23 0.72 -5.12
N ASN A 116 -25.28 0.76 -6.03
CA ASN A 116 -25.31 1.58 -7.24
C ASN A 116 -25.07 0.71 -8.48
N SER A 117 -25.63 1.11 -9.60
CA SER A 117 -25.52 0.43 -10.88
C SER A 117 -25.11 1.45 -11.94
N LEU A 118 -24.14 1.06 -12.75
CA LEU A 118 -23.66 1.82 -13.87
C LEU A 118 -23.78 0.96 -15.12
N GLN A 119 -24.48 1.49 -16.12
CA GLN A 119 -24.50 0.90 -17.45
C GLN A 119 -23.54 1.70 -18.32
N HIS A 120 -22.60 1.02 -18.97
CA HIS A 120 -21.66 1.67 -19.88
C HIS A 120 -21.46 0.84 -21.15
N HIS A 121 -21.18 1.53 -22.25
CA HIS A 121 -20.87 0.91 -23.53
C HIS A 121 -19.38 0.51 -23.55
N SER A 122 -19.09 -0.78 -23.54
CA SER A 122 -17.73 -1.32 -23.69
C SER A 122 -17.40 -1.50 -25.18
N TYR A 123 -16.32 -0.84 -25.64
CA TYR A 123 -15.86 -0.84 -27.03
C TYR A 123 -14.85 -1.96 -27.38
N GLY A 124 -14.63 -2.93 -26.48
CA GLY A 124 -13.61 -3.98 -26.65
C GLY A 124 -14.05 -5.22 -27.46
N TYR A 125 -15.35 -5.38 -27.74
CA TYR A 125 -15.89 -6.47 -28.57
C TYR A 125 -16.42 -5.91 -29.89
N ARG A 126 -16.28 -6.68 -30.98
CA ARG A 126 -16.59 -6.28 -32.38
C ARG A 126 -17.99 -5.66 -32.62
N TYR A 127 -18.88 -5.75 -31.64
CA TYR A 127 -20.17 -5.09 -31.59
C TYR A 127 -20.29 -4.52 -30.18
N GLY A 128 -20.30 -3.18 -30.04
CA GLY A 128 -20.34 -2.51 -28.73
C GLY A 128 -21.37 -3.14 -27.79
N ARG A 129 -20.99 -3.29 -26.51
CA ARG A 129 -21.80 -4.01 -25.52
C ARG A 129 -22.19 -3.09 -24.37
N ASP A 130 -23.46 -3.13 -23.98
CA ASP A 130 -23.93 -2.58 -22.72
C ASP A 130 -23.52 -3.51 -21.56
N ASP A 131 -22.46 -3.13 -20.86
CA ASP A 131 -22.05 -3.81 -19.63
C ASP A 131 -22.72 -3.14 -18.42
N LEU A 132 -23.24 -3.99 -17.52
CA LEU A 132 -23.80 -3.56 -16.23
C LEU A 132 -22.78 -3.85 -15.12
N GLU A 133 -22.37 -2.79 -14.45
CA GLU A 133 -21.52 -2.83 -13.27
C GLU A 133 -22.36 -2.49 -12.03
N LEU A 134 -22.26 -3.33 -11.00
CA LEU A 134 -22.89 -3.11 -9.71
C LEU A 134 -21.82 -2.75 -8.68
N PHE A 135 -21.93 -1.55 -8.13
CA PHE A 135 -21.08 -1.05 -7.06
C PHE A 135 -21.80 -1.18 -5.73
N TYR A 136 -21.12 -1.75 -4.74
CA TYR A 136 -21.62 -1.84 -3.37
C TYR A 136 -20.68 -1.07 -2.47
N SER A 137 -21.19 0.00 -1.85
CA SER A 137 -20.46 0.74 -0.81
C SER A 137 -20.92 0.29 0.55
N TYR A 138 -19.99 0.17 1.49
CA TYR A 138 -20.22 -0.33 2.84
C TYR A 138 -19.81 0.73 3.87
N GLU A 139 -20.61 0.88 4.91
CA GLU A 139 -20.24 1.57 6.16
C GLU A 139 -20.36 0.56 7.30
N ILE A 140 -19.24 0.28 7.98
CA ILE A 140 -19.16 -0.73 9.05
C ILE A 140 -18.79 -0.01 10.34
N SER A 141 -19.74 0.09 11.27
CA SER A 141 -19.53 0.72 12.57
C SER A 141 -18.93 -0.27 13.55
N VAL A 142 -17.80 0.09 14.14
CA VAL A 142 -17.11 -0.74 15.13
C VAL A 142 -16.80 0.03 16.42
N GLU A 143 -16.82 -0.67 17.53
CA GLU A 143 -16.22 -0.24 18.80
C GLU A 143 -14.97 -1.08 19.06
N ILE A 144 -13.91 -0.42 19.47
CA ILE A 144 -12.61 -1.03 19.75
C ILE A 144 -12.28 -0.76 21.21
N TYR A 145 -12.30 -1.81 22.02
CA TYR A 145 -12.01 -1.75 23.44
C TYR A 145 -10.51 -1.93 23.69
N ASN A 146 -9.99 -1.30 24.74
CA ASN A 146 -8.65 -1.59 25.22
C ASN A 146 -8.58 -2.99 25.85
N GLN A 147 -7.37 -3.43 26.22
CA GLN A 147 -7.14 -4.77 26.77
C GLN A 147 -8.01 -5.08 28.00
N ASP A 148 -8.19 -4.07 28.87
CA ASP A 148 -8.94 -4.19 30.13
C ASP A 148 -10.46 -4.00 29.94
N ASN A 149 -10.91 -3.67 28.72
CA ASN A 149 -12.29 -3.33 28.37
C ASN A 149 -12.90 -2.15 29.15
N GLU A 150 -12.06 -1.23 29.64
CA GLU A 150 -12.50 -0.03 30.37
C GLU A 150 -12.70 1.18 29.47
N GLN A 151 -11.92 1.28 28.38
CA GLN A 151 -11.97 2.37 27.42
C GLN A 151 -12.27 1.81 26.04
N HIS A 152 -13.00 2.59 25.22
CA HIS A 152 -13.25 2.24 23.84
C HIS A 152 -13.18 3.47 22.94
N ILE A 153 -12.96 3.22 21.65
CA ILE A 153 -13.14 4.20 20.58
C ILE A 153 -14.09 3.64 19.53
N ASN A 154 -14.80 4.55 18.86
CA ASN A 154 -15.70 4.22 17.77
C ASN A 154 -15.05 4.59 16.44
N HIS A 155 -15.15 3.70 15.45
CA HIS A 155 -14.69 3.97 14.10
C HIS A 155 -15.70 3.45 13.07
N ILE A 156 -15.83 4.14 11.95
CA ILE A 156 -16.65 3.71 10.82
C ILE A 156 -15.71 3.38 9.67
N PHE A 157 -15.59 2.09 9.34
CA PHE A 157 -14.86 1.68 8.15
C PHE A 157 -15.71 1.87 6.90
N THR A 158 -15.08 2.33 5.84
CA THR A 158 -15.69 2.40 4.51
C THR A 158 -15.01 1.44 3.55
N SER A 159 -15.80 0.83 2.66
CA SER A 159 -15.28 -0.10 1.65
C SER A 159 -16.18 -0.16 0.43
N ASN A 160 -15.63 -0.61 -0.70
CA ASN A 160 -16.34 -0.67 -1.97
C ASN A 160 -16.04 -1.98 -2.72
N ASP A 161 -17.08 -2.73 -3.06
CA ASP A 161 -16.99 -3.88 -3.95
C ASP A 161 -17.56 -3.53 -5.34
N LEU A 162 -16.98 -4.13 -6.38
CA LEU A 162 -17.50 -4.11 -7.75
C LEU A 162 -17.86 -5.53 -8.18
N ILE A 163 -19.13 -5.71 -8.55
CA ILE A 163 -19.63 -6.95 -9.15
C ILE A 163 -19.96 -6.66 -10.61
N ARG A 164 -19.23 -7.28 -11.53
CA ARG A 164 -19.48 -7.18 -12.97
C ARG A 164 -20.36 -8.32 -13.44
N LYS A 165 -21.30 -8.03 -14.34
CA LYS A 165 -22.06 -9.06 -15.04
C LYS A 165 -21.30 -9.51 -16.30
N GLU A 166 -20.89 -10.77 -16.33
CA GLU A 166 -20.18 -11.38 -17.46
C GLU A 166 -21.08 -11.53 -18.72
N PRO A 167 -20.47 -11.68 -19.92
CA PRO A 167 -21.14 -11.98 -21.20
C PRO A 167 -22.27 -13.00 -21.14
N TRP A 168 -22.05 -14.08 -20.39
CA TRP A 168 -22.91 -15.26 -20.30
C TRP A 168 -23.99 -15.14 -19.20
N GLY A 169 -24.17 -13.94 -18.64
CA GLY A 169 -25.21 -13.66 -17.64
C GLY A 169 -24.85 -14.04 -16.20
N LYS A 170 -23.67 -14.63 -15.96
CA LYS A 170 -23.15 -14.88 -14.61
C LYS A 170 -22.55 -13.60 -14.03
N TYR A 171 -22.76 -13.37 -12.74
CA TYR A 171 -22.07 -12.29 -12.03
C TYR A 171 -20.70 -12.79 -11.56
N ASP A 172 -19.64 -12.05 -11.86
CA ASP A 172 -18.34 -12.29 -11.25
C ASP A 172 -18.36 -11.76 -9.81
N LYS A 173 -18.73 -12.66 -8.89
CA LYS A 173 -18.76 -12.39 -7.44
C LYS A 173 -17.40 -12.52 -6.78
N SER A 174 -16.36 -12.97 -7.50
CA SER A 174 -15.02 -13.17 -6.91
C SER A 174 -14.44 -11.87 -6.32
N LYS A 175 -15.00 -10.73 -6.74
CA LYS A 175 -14.62 -9.37 -6.34
C LYS A 175 -15.45 -8.78 -5.19
N ALA A 176 -16.50 -9.46 -4.73
CA ALA A 176 -17.25 -9.07 -3.54
C ALA A 176 -16.52 -9.55 -2.27
N THR A 177 -15.57 -8.75 -1.79
CA THR A 177 -14.57 -9.21 -0.81
C THR A 177 -14.57 -8.40 0.49
N THR A 178 -15.43 -7.39 0.64
CA THR A 178 -15.46 -6.54 1.84
C THR A 178 -15.59 -7.35 3.13
N MET A 179 -16.63 -8.18 3.25
CA MET A 179 -16.84 -9.00 4.47
C MET A 179 -15.71 -10.00 4.67
N LYS A 180 -15.22 -10.59 3.58
CA LYS A 180 -14.10 -11.53 3.63
C LYS A 180 -12.87 -10.86 4.23
N TYR A 181 -12.47 -9.70 3.72
CA TYR A 181 -11.31 -8.97 4.21
C TYR A 181 -11.50 -8.39 5.62
N LEU A 182 -12.71 -7.91 5.95
CA LEU A 182 -13.04 -7.45 7.29
C LEU A 182 -12.69 -8.51 8.33
N PHE A 183 -13.20 -9.74 8.15
CA PHE A 183 -13.02 -10.80 9.15
C PHE A 183 -11.70 -11.56 9.03
N GLN A 184 -11.13 -11.70 7.83
CA GLN A 184 -9.86 -12.41 7.64
C GLN A 184 -8.62 -11.53 7.88
N ARG A 185 -8.74 -10.20 7.76
CA ARG A 185 -7.60 -9.28 7.88
C ARG A 185 -7.84 -8.17 8.91
N THR A 186 -8.87 -7.35 8.72
CA THR A 186 -9.08 -6.11 9.49
C THR A 186 -9.29 -6.38 10.99
N ILE A 187 -10.27 -7.22 11.34
CA ILE A 187 -10.59 -7.57 12.74
C ILE A 187 -9.42 -8.30 13.42
N PRO A 188 -8.75 -9.29 12.80
CA PRO A 188 -7.54 -9.89 13.35
C PRO A 188 -6.43 -8.87 13.65
N LEU A 189 -6.15 -7.94 12.73
CA LEU A 189 -5.12 -6.91 12.92
C LEU A 189 -5.44 -5.95 14.09
N LEU A 190 -6.71 -5.55 14.23
CA LEU A 190 -7.14 -4.72 15.35
C LEU A 190 -7.00 -5.47 16.69
N ASN A 191 -7.38 -6.74 16.74
CA ASN A 191 -7.21 -7.56 17.94
C ASN A 191 -5.72 -7.79 18.27
N GLU A 192 -4.87 -7.97 17.26
CA GLU A 192 -3.41 -8.04 17.44
C GLU A 192 -2.89 -6.74 18.06
N TYR A 193 -3.32 -5.58 17.55
CA TYR A 193 -2.94 -4.27 18.09
C TYR A 193 -3.30 -4.12 19.58
N VAL A 194 -4.54 -4.44 19.94
CA VAL A 194 -5.03 -4.32 21.33
C VAL A 194 -4.27 -5.25 22.27
N ARG A 195 -4.00 -6.49 21.84
CA ARG A 195 -3.24 -7.48 22.64
C ARG A 195 -1.83 -7.05 22.98
N HIS A 196 -1.21 -6.20 22.15
CA HIS A 196 0.10 -5.60 22.44
C HIS A 196 0.02 -4.38 23.38
N GLN A 197 -1.13 -4.14 24.02
CA GLN A 197 -1.37 -3.07 25.00
C GLN A 197 -1.02 -1.67 24.46
N LYS A 198 -1.24 -1.47 23.15
CA LYS A 198 -1.01 -0.16 22.51
C LYS A 198 -2.23 0.76 22.75
N PRO A 199 -2.03 2.08 22.83
CA PRO A 199 -3.13 3.02 23.05
C PRO A 199 -4.13 3.00 21.89
N ILE A 200 -5.38 2.61 22.16
CA ILE A 200 -6.41 2.46 21.11
C ILE A 200 -6.71 3.76 20.34
N ASN A 201 -6.48 4.92 20.95
CA ASN A 201 -6.62 6.24 20.31
C ASN A 201 -5.53 6.54 19.26
N LEU A 202 -4.50 5.70 19.16
CA LEU A 202 -3.40 5.81 18.20
C LEU A 202 -3.44 4.68 17.16
N ILE A 203 -4.60 4.06 16.91
CA ILE A 203 -4.72 3.10 15.80
C ILE A 203 -4.57 3.84 14.46
N ASN A 204 -3.72 3.30 13.58
CA ASN A 204 -3.53 3.81 12.22
C ASN A 204 -4.69 3.40 11.32
N PHE A 205 -5.81 4.11 11.43
CA PHE A 205 -7.00 3.83 10.62
C PHE A 205 -6.77 4.02 9.12
N ASN A 206 -5.87 4.93 8.70
CA ASN A 206 -5.52 5.06 7.29
C ASN A 206 -4.98 3.74 6.73
N TYR A 207 -4.11 3.05 7.47
CA TYR A 207 -3.61 1.73 7.09
C TYR A 207 -4.72 0.68 7.13
N ILE A 208 -5.46 0.62 8.25
CA ILE A 208 -6.47 -0.41 8.47
C ILE A 208 -7.59 -0.33 7.43
N GLU A 209 -8.03 0.87 7.03
CA GLU A 209 -9.05 1.04 6.00
C GLU A 209 -8.63 0.46 4.64
N LYS A 210 -7.36 0.60 4.27
CA LYS A 210 -6.83 0.01 3.02
C LYS A 210 -6.69 -1.51 3.06
N THR A 211 -6.89 -2.14 4.23
CA THR A 211 -7.04 -3.60 4.30
C THR A 211 -8.37 -4.07 3.69
N LEU A 212 -9.33 -3.16 3.52
CA LEU A 212 -10.60 -3.38 2.86
C LEU A 212 -10.55 -2.90 1.39
N PRO A 213 -11.38 -3.48 0.49
CA PRO A 213 -11.53 -3.03 -0.89
C PRO A 213 -11.89 -1.54 -1.00
N GLN A 214 -11.25 -0.84 -1.93
CA GLN A 214 -11.40 0.61 -2.12
C GLN A 214 -11.95 0.94 -3.51
N LYS A 215 -12.48 2.15 -3.65
CA LYS A 215 -12.92 2.68 -4.95
C LYS A 215 -11.72 2.69 -5.90
N ASP A 216 -11.90 2.18 -7.12
CA ASP A 216 -10.87 2.00 -8.16
C ASP A 216 -9.81 0.92 -7.92
N ASN A 217 -9.78 0.32 -6.73
CA ASN A 217 -8.90 -0.81 -6.41
C ASN A 217 -9.60 -1.83 -5.51
N TYR A 218 -10.19 -2.82 -6.17
CA TYR A 218 -11.02 -3.86 -5.54
C TYR A 218 -10.22 -4.96 -4.84
N LEU A 219 -8.90 -4.81 -4.78
CA LEU A 219 -8.00 -5.67 -4.01
C LEU A 219 -7.32 -4.84 -2.92
N SER A 220 -7.19 -5.43 -1.73
CA SER A 220 -6.36 -4.87 -0.68
C SER A 220 -4.89 -5.00 -1.09
N ASN A 221 -4.26 -3.86 -1.39
CA ASN A 221 -2.86 -3.77 -1.83
C ASN A 221 -1.92 -3.28 -0.73
N VAL A 222 -2.40 -3.12 0.50
CA VAL A 222 -1.50 -2.76 1.60
C VAL A 222 -0.72 -3.95 2.09
N HIS A 223 0.57 -3.71 2.29
CA HIS A 223 1.50 -4.63 2.92
C HIS A 223 2.01 -4.01 4.23
N ARG A 224 2.60 -4.85 5.09
CA ARG A 224 3.31 -4.36 6.28
C ARG A 224 4.38 -3.35 5.85
N PHE A 225 4.46 -2.25 6.61
CA PHE A 225 5.43 -1.20 6.37
C PHE A 225 6.85 -1.76 6.32
N ASN A 226 7.61 -1.38 5.31
CA ASN A 226 8.96 -1.85 5.06
C ASN A 226 9.91 -0.69 4.75
N LYS A 227 11.20 -1.01 4.59
CA LYS A 227 12.24 0.00 4.30
C LYS A 227 11.97 0.79 3.02
N SER A 228 11.43 0.16 1.98
CA SER A 228 11.09 0.87 0.74
C SER A 228 10.01 1.94 0.98
N ASP A 229 9.04 1.67 1.84
CA ASP A 229 7.99 2.63 2.19
C ASP A 229 8.59 3.83 2.94
N ALA A 230 9.51 3.59 3.87
CA ALA A 230 10.23 4.66 4.55
C ALA A 230 10.98 5.56 3.56
N LEU A 231 11.68 4.97 2.58
CA LEU A 231 12.38 5.73 1.54
C LEU A 231 11.41 6.51 0.65
N ASN A 232 10.30 5.89 0.24
CA ASN A 232 9.25 6.55 -0.56
C ASN A 232 8.66 7.77 0.18
N ILE A 233 8.45 7.68 1.50
CA ILE A 233 7.98 8.81 2.32
C ILE A 233 8.95 10.00 2.27
N ILE A 234 10.27 9.73 2.25
CA ILE A 234 11.31 10.77 2.12
C ILE A 234 11.43 11.29 0.68
N TYR A 235 11.23 10.44 -0.33
CA TYR A 235 11.31 10.84 -1.74
C TYR A 235 10.38 12.02 -2.06
N ASN A 236 9.17 12.03 -1.47
CA ASN A 236 8.18 13.10 -1.63
C ASN A 236 8.35 14.27 -0.65
N MET A 237 9.53 14.44 -0.05
CA MET A 237 9.78 15.52 0.89
C MET A 237 9.65 16.90 0.22
N GLU A 238 8.96 17.80 0.91
CA GLU A 238 8.83 19.21 0.55
C GLU A 238 9.37 20.11 1.66
N ILE A 239 9.98 21.23 1.26
CA ILE A 239 10.32 22.34 2.17
C ILE A 239 9.67 23.59 1.58
N LYS A 240 8.85 24.27 2.37
CA LYS A 240 8.13 25.49 1.98
C LYS A 240 8.34 26.58 3.02
N ASP A 241 8.52 27.82 2.58
CA ASP A 241 8.51 28.98 3.46
C ASP A 241 7.06 29.43 3.70
N VAL A 242 6.65 29.45 4.96
CA VAL A 242 5.30 29.87 5.40
C VAL A 242 5.47 30.88 6.51
N ASN A 243 5.05 32.13 6.27
CA ASN A 243 5.12 33.23 7.24
C ASN A 243 6.52 33.45 7.86
N GLY A 244 7.58 33.19 7.09
CA GLY A 244 8.98 33.31 7.55
C GLY A 244 9.56 32.05 8.19
N ASN A 245 8.74 31.03 8.44
CA ASN A 245 9.18 29.74 8.98
C ASN A 245 9.31 28.70 7.85
N LYS A 246 10.35 27.88 7.91
CA LYS A 246 10.53 26.75 6.99
C LYS A 246 9.74 25.55 7.49
N ILE A 247 8.76 25.10 6.73
CA ILE A 247 7.98 23.90 7.05
C ILE A 247 8.49 22.76 6.17
N ILE A 248 8.83 21.64 6.81
CA ILE A 248 9.13 20.38 6.14
C ILE A 248 7.90 19.47 6.17
N ARG A 249 7.61 18.80 5.05
CA ARG A 249 6.45 17.90 4.88
C ARG A 249 6.86 16.60 4.19
N PHE A 250 6.26 15.48 4.58
CA PHE A 250 6.53 14.15 4.04
C PHE A 250 5.27 13.33 3.78
N GLY A 251 5.38 12.32 2.93
CA GLY A 251 4.36 11.27 2.79
C GLY A 251 3.12 11.63 1.98
N ALA A 252 3.19 12.66 1.13
CA ALA A 252 2.08 12.97 0.22
C ALA A 252 1.72 11.75 -0.65
N GLY A 253 0.43 11.37 -0.63
CA GLY A 253 -0.11 10.20 -1.33
C GLY A 253 0.32 8.85 -0.74
N MET A 254 0.79 8.84 0.51
CA MET A 254 1.21 7.63 1.24
C MET A 254 0.61 7.57 2.65
N GLU A 255 -0.60 8.09 2.82
CA GLU A 255 -1.23 8.23 4.14
C GLU A 255 -1.36 6.93 4.92
N GLU A 256 -1.48 5.79 4.23
CA GLU A 256 -1.54 4.46 4.82
C GLU A 256 -0.21 3.99 5.40
N TYR A 257 0.92 4.50 4.91
CA TYR A 257 2.26 4.10 5.34
C TYR A 257 2.87 5.08 6.32
N ILE A 258 2.27 6.26 6.50
CA ILE A 258 2.62 7.17 7.58
C ILE A 258 2.26 6.51 8.91
N ASN A 259 3.27 6.22 9.72
CA ASN A 259 3.11 5.56 11.02
C ASN A 259 4.10 6.10 12.04
N HIS A 260 3.91 5.69 13.29
CA HIS A 260 4.68 6.16 14.43
C HIS A 260 6.19 5.90 14.29
N TYR A 261 6.57 4.73 13.76
CA TYR A 261 7.98 4.33 13.62
C TYR A 261 8.74 5.29 12.71
N ILE A 262 8.24 5.53 11.49
CA ILE A 262 8.91 6.42 10.53
C ILE A 262 8.94 7.87 11.02
N ALA A 263 7.86 8.34 11.67
CA ALA A 263 7.84 9.67 12.27
C ALA A 263 8.88 9.81 13.39
N ASN A 264 8.99 8.83 14.28
CA ASN A 264 10.00 8.82 15.33
C ASN A 264 11.43 8.76 14.78
N LEU A 265 11.65 7.95 13.74
CA LEU A 265 12.96 7.86 13.10
C LEU A 265 13.37 9.22 12.52
N ILE A 266 12.48 9.90 11.81
CA ILE A 266 12.73 11.25 11.28
C ILE A 266 12.92 12.27 12.42
N ASN A 267 12.08 12.21 13.46
CA ASN A 267 12.19 13.08 14.64
C ASN A 267 13.55 12.94 15.32
N SER A 268 14.05 11.70 15.46
CA SER A 268 15.37 11.44 16.03
C SER A 268 16.50 11.95 15.14
N ILE A 269 16.42 11.75 13.82
CA ILE A 269 17.48 12.17 12.86
C ILE A 269 17.57 13.70 12.77
N LEU A 270 16.44 14.40 12.65
CA LEU A 270 16.41 15.84 12.45
C LEU A 270 16.26 16.64 13.74
N ASN A 271 16.06 15.96 14.87
CA ASN A 271 15.72 16.56 16.16
C ASN A 271 14.50 17.52 16.07
N ILE A 272 13.43 17.05 15.43
CA ILE A 272 12.16 17.76 15.25
C ILE A 272 11.01 16.99 15.90
N ASN A 273 9.81 17.59 15.88
CA ASN A 273 8.58 16.95 16.32
C ASN A 273 7.56 16.99 15.18
N LEU A 274 7.50 15.93 14.40
CA LEU A 274 6.52 15.73 13.34
C LEU A 274 5.12 15.55 13.93
N LYS A 275 4.15 16.18 13.27
CA LYS A 275 2.72 16.08 13.55
C LYS A 275 2.01 15.56 12.32
N TYR A 276 0.92 14.83 12.51
CA TYR A 276 0.04 14.45 11.41
C TYR A 276 -0.91 15.58 11.05
N ASP A 277 -0.93 15.97 9.78
CA ASP A 277 -1.89 16.92 9.20
C ASP A 277 -3.04 16.15 8.55
N ILE A 278 -4.23 16.26 9.15
CA ILE A 278 -5.45 15.59 8.67
C ILE A 278 -5.86 16.11 7.29
N GLN A 279 -5.66 17.40 7.00
CA GLN A 279 -6.15 18.02 5.77
C GLN A 279 -5.34 17.57 4.55
N THR A 280 -4.02 17.57 4.69
CA THR A 280 -3.13 17.16 3.60
C THR A 280 -2.79 15.67 3.64
N LYS A 281 -3.17 14.97 4.72
CA LYS A 281 -2.81 13.58 5.02
C LYS A 281 -1.31 13.33 4.98
N THR A 282 -0.55 14.29 5.51
CA THR A 282 0.92 14.25 5.53
C THR A 282 1.44 14.41 6.95
N ILE A 283 2.74 14.22 7.14
CA ILE A 283 3.42 14.62 8.38
C ILE A 283 4.29 15.84 8.12
N TYR A 284 4.29 16.77 9.07
CA TYR A 284 5.03 18.02 8.94
C TYR A 284 5.60 18.49 10.28
N SER A 285 6.61 19.36 10.19
CA SER A 285 7.13 20.11 11.33
C SER A 285 7.72 21.43 10.86
N GLU A 286 7.90 22.36 11.80
CA GLU A 286 8.76 23.51 11.58
C GLU A 286 10.21 23.06 11.65
N LEU A 287 11.00 23.42 10.64
CA LEU A 287 12.43 23.12 10.61
C LEU A 287 13.18 24.10 11.52
N PRO A 288 13.99 23.59 12.47
CA PRO A 288 14.90 24.46 13.22
C PRO A 288 15.94 25.07 12.27
N TYR A 289 16.58 26.14 12.71
CA TYR A 289 17.69 26.72 11.96
C TYR A 289 18.85 25.72 11.84
N ILE A 290 19.18 25.31 10.62
CA ILE A 290 20.30 24.39 10.32
C ILE A 290 21.48 25.21 9.80
N SER A 291 22.50 25.42 10.65
CA SER A 291 23.68 26.24 10.36
C SER A 291 24.57 25.68 9.23
N GLN A 292 24.49 24.38 8.96
CA GLN A 292 25.24 23.66 7.91
C GLN A 292 24.79 24.00 6.49
N GLN A 293 23.72 24.79 6.32
CA GLN A 293 23.21 25.26 5.02
C GLN A 293 24.25 26.03 4.18
N ARG A 294 25.25 26.65 4.80
CA ARG A 294 26.21 27.52 4.10
C ARG A 294 27.31 26.79 3.33
N THR A 295 27.44 25.47 3.50
CA THR A 295 28.60 24.72 2.99
C THR A 295 28.26 23.76 1.86
N TYR A 296 26.98 23.35 1.70
CA TYR A 296 26.60 22.27 0.77
C TYR A 296 25.21 22.48 0.15
N GLY A 297 25.14 22.58 -1.19
CA GLY A 297 23.92 22.43 -2.01
C GLY A 297 22.68 23.22 -1.57
N SER A 298 21.49 22.73 -1.99
CA SER A 298 20.21 23.23 -1.46
C SER A 298 19.89 22.60 -0.10
N LEU A 299 19.20 23.33 0.80
CA LEU A 299 18.78 22.79 2.11
C LEU A 299 18.01 21.47 1.98
N LYS A 300 17.22 21.35 0.91
CA LYS A 300 16.45 20.15 0.58
C LYS A 300 17.38 18.96 0.31
N GLU A 301 18.42 19.14 -0.50
CA GLU A 301 19.37 18.07 -0.83
C GLU A 301 20.13 17.59 0.41
N TYR A 302 20.58 18.52 1.25
CA TYR A 302 21.26 18.18 2.50
C TYR A 302 20.39 17.33 3.42
N ILE A 303 19.16 17.78 3.69
CA ILE A 303 18.22 17.07 4.57
C ILE A 303 17.83 15.72 3.95
N SER A 304 17.58 15.67 2.64
CA SER A 304 17.29 14.41 1.95
C SER A 304 18.46 13.43 2.11
N CYS A 305 19.69 13.85 1.80
CA CYS A 305 20.89 13.01 1.91
C CYS A 305 21.06 12.47 3.34
N LEU A 306 20.93 13.34 4.35
CA LEU A 306 20.98 12.96 5.76
C LEU A 306 19.90 11.92 6.12
N LEU A 307 18.66 12.13 5.68
CA LEU A 307 17.56 11.20 5.95
C LEU A 307 17.77 9.85 5.27
N TYR A 308 18.16 9.82 3.99
CA TYR A 308 18.47 8.57 3.29
C TYR A 308 19.61 7.82 3.97
N LEU A 309 20.69 8.51 4.34
CA LEU A 309 21.84 7.93 5.04
C LEU A 309 21.42 7.28 6.36
N CYS A 310 20.77 8.05 7.22
CA CYS A 310 20.39 7.60 8.54
C CYS A 310 19.28 6.54 8.50
N ILE A 311 18.32 6.60 7.57
CA ILE A 311 17.30 5.55 7.42
C ILE A 311 17.95 4.27 6.90
N ILE A 312 18.82 4.32 5.90
CA ILE A 312 19.48 3.12 5.38
C ILE A 312 20.29 2.41 6.47
N LYS A 313 20.97 3.18 7.32
CA LYS A 313 21.75 2.69 8.46
C LYS A 313 20.90 2.16 9.62
N ASN A 314 19.86 2.89 10.02
CA ASN A 314 19.18 2.68 11.29
C ASN A 314 17.79 2.03 11.16
N TYR A 315 17.30 1.76 9.95
CA TYR A 315 16.00 1.09 9.78
C TYR A 315 16.02 -0.30 10.42
N ASN A 316 15.02 -0.60 11.24
CA ASN A 316 14.86 -1.85 11.96
C ASN A 316 13.52 -2.49 11.56
N ASP A 317 13.59 -3.57 10.80
CA ASP A 317 12.43 -4.27 10.27
C ASP A 317 11.50 -4.79 11.38
N ASP A 318 12.03 -5.25 12.50
CA ASP A 318 11.22 -5.85 13.57
C ASP A 318 10.44 -4.80 14.33
N LEU A 319 11.07 -3.66 14.65
CA LEU A 319 10.38 -2.53 15.28
C LEU A 319 9.36 -1.89 14.34
N ALA A 320 9.71 -1.72 13.06
CA ALA A 320 8.79 -1.22 12.05
C ALA A 320 7.51 -2.09 11.96
N LYS A 321 7.67 -3.42 11.97
CA LYS A 321 6.55 -4.37 11.98
C LYS A 321 5.74 -4.34 13.29
N GLN A 322 6.30 -3.89 14.40
CA GLN A 322 5.57 -3.76 15.67
C GLN A 322 4.79 -2.43 15.76
N GLU A 323 5.20 -1.41 15.00
CA GLU A 323 4.71 -0.04 15.16
C GLU A 323 3.94 0.50 13.95
N TYR A 324 3.88 -0.20 12.81
CA TYR A 324 3.19 0.29 11.60
C TYR A 324 1.69 0.55 11.79
N LEU A 325 1.06 -0.16 12.73
CA LEU A 325 -0.34 0.02 13.10
C LEU A 325 -0.57 1.20 14.06
N ILE A 326 0.49 1.87 14.53
CA ILE A 326 0.41 3.02 15.41
C ILE A 326 0.44 4.29 14.55
N ALA A 327 -0.58 5.14 14.67
CA ALA A 327 -0.70 6.40 13.99
C ALA A 327 0.32 7.42 14.51
N VAL A 328 0.69 8.37 13.66
CA VAL A 328 1.40 9.58 14.09
C VAL A 328 0.40 10.48 14.82
N PRO A 329 0.72 10.99 16.02
CA PRO A 329 -0.22 11.79 16.79
C PRO A 329 -0.55 13.10 16.05
N ILE A 330 -1.83 13.46 16.13
CA ILE A 330 -2.34 14.76 15.70
C ILE A 330 -1.89 15.81 16.71
N GLU A 331 -1.85 17.08 16.29
CA GLU A 331 -1.52 18.21 17.15
C GLU A 331 -2.26 18.18 18.49
N GLY A 332 -1.51 18.30 19.60
CA GLY A 332 -2.04 18.26 20.97
C GLY A 332 -1.91 16.90 21.67
N LEU A 333 -1.55 15.83 20.96
CA LEU A 333 -1.23 14.52 21.54
C LEU A 333 0.28 14.30 21.55
N SER A 334 0.85 14.06 22.73
CA SER A 334 2.27 13.76 22.89
C SER A 334 2.51 12.25 22.88
N LEU A 335 3.50 11.80 22.10
CA LEU A 335 4.16 10.52 22.31
C LEU A 335 5.53 10.78 22.94
N ALA A 336 5.74 10.20 24.12
CA ALA A 336 6.96 10.39 24.90
C ALA A 336 8.15 9.55 24.40
N SER A 337 7.94 8.61 23.48
CA SER A 337 8.97 7.66 23.07
C SER A 337 9.75 8.17 21.85
N LYS A 338 10.99 8.64 22.09
CA LYS A 338 12.00 8.73 21.03
C LYS A 338 12.66 7.36 20.85
N ILE A 339 12.99 7.01 19.61
CA ILE A 339 13.82 5.84 19.33
C ILE A 339 15.25 6.15 19.83
N ASN A 340 15.69 5.45 20.88
CA ASN A 340 16.94 5.72 21.58
C ASN A 340 18.21 5.18 20.90
N PHE A 341 18.11 4.40 19.82
CA PHE A 341 19.25 3.73 19.18
C PHE A 341 19.73 4.37 17.87
N VAL A 342 19.18 5.51 17.46
CA VAL A 342 19.56 6.12 16.17
C VAL A 342 21.01 6.61 16.23
N GLU A 343 21.86 6.00 15.39
CA GLU A 343 23.22 6.49 15.16
C GLU A 343 23.13 7.78 14.34
N ASN A 344 23.53 8.89 14.96
CA ASN A 344 23.53 10.21 14.32
C ASN A 344 24.73 10.36 13.40
N LEU A 345 24.51 10.07 12.12
CA LEU A 345 25.50 10.28 11.07
C LEU A 345 25.37 11.68 10.46
N ILE A 346 26.50 12.24 10.04
CA ILE A 346 26.55 13.47 9.25
C ILE A 346 27.13 13.09 7.89
N PRO A 347 26.44 13.38 6.76
CA PRO A 347 26.96 13.05 5.44
C PRO A 347 28.22 13.88 5.15
N SER A 348 29.24 13.26 4.54
CA SER A 348 30.43 13.98 4.10
C SER A 348 30.11 14.92 2.94
N LYS A 349 31.01 15.88 2.67
CA LYS A 349 30.91 16.78 1.52
C LYS A 349 30.74 16.00 0.21
N GLU A 350 31.59 14.99 0.03
CA GLU A 350 31.65 14.18 -1.17
C GLU A 350 30.36 13.39 -1.39
N LEU A 351 29.78 12.84 -0.30
CA LEU A 351 28.50 12.16 -0.38
C LEU A 351 27.37 13.11 -0.80
N ILE A 352 27.34 14.33 -0.25
CA ILE A 352 26.32 15.32 -0.61
C ILE A 352 26.46 15.71 -2.08
N GLU A 353 27.69 15.93 -2.58
CA GLU A 353 27.93 16.28 -3.99
C GLU A 353 27.48 15.17 -4.95
N ILE A 354 27.84 13.91 -4.66
CA ILE A 354 27.38 12.75 -5.44
C ILE A 354 25.85 12.62 -5.36
N PHE A 355 25.26 12.79 -4.18
CA PHE A 355 23.81 12.73 -3.99
C PHE A 355 23.10 13.79 -4.83
N SER A 356 23.54 15.05 -4.76
CA SER A 356 22.99 16.17 -5.53
C SER A 356 23.08 15.94 -7.04
N PHE A 357 24.13 15.24 -7.50
CA PHE A 357 24.30 14.90 -8.91
C PHE A 357 23.18 13.99 -9.44
N PHE A 358 22.71 13.00 -8.68
CA PHE A 358 21.63 12.12 -9.16
C PHE A 358 20.24 12.47 -8.62
N SER A 359 20.11 13.19 -7.49
CA SER A 359 18.81 13.51 -6.88
C SER A 359 17.91 14.36 -7.77
N ASN A 360 18.53 15.22 -8.59
CA ASN A 360 17.83 16.11 -9.50
C ASN A 360 17.79 15.59 -10.94
N MET A 361 18.11 14.31 -11.17
CA MET A 361 18.02 13.72 -12.51
C MET A 361 16.59 13.77 -13.04
N LYS A 362 16.45 13.99 -14.35
CA LYS A 362 15.20 13.80 -15.08
C LYS A 362 15.24 12.43 -15.73
N ALA A 363 14.14 11.70 -15.65
CA ALA A 363 13.95 10.46 -16.37
C ALA A 363 12.59 10.50 -17.05
N THR A 364 12.52 10.11 -18.32
CA THR A 364 11.28 10.09 -19.09
C THR A 364 11.13 8.81 -19.87
N HIS A 365 9.89 8.34 -19.97
CA HIS A 365 9.52 7.19 -20.78
C HIS A 365 8.24 7.52 -21.54
N PHE A 366 8.32 7.63 -22.86
CA PHE A 366 7.19 7.98 -23.71
C PHE A 366 6.98 6.95 -24.80
N GLN A 367 5.73 6.77 -25.21
CA GLN A 367 5.38 6.25 -26.52
C GLN A 367 5.03 7.43 -27.41
N ASP A 368 5.52 7.45 -28.63
CA ASP A 368 5.18 8.47 -29.61
C ASP A 368 4.94 7.82 -30.97
N GLY A 369 4.31 8.56 -31.87
CA GLY A 369 3.93 8.03 -33.15
C GLY A 369 3.70 9.10 -34.21
N ARG A 370 3.76 8.66 -35.46
CA ARG A 370 3.55 9.52 -36.62
C ARG A 370 2.57 8.89 -37.59
N THR A 371 1.41 9.53 -37.72
CA THR A 371 0.43 9.19 -38.75
C THR A 371 0.90 9.61 -40.14
N ARG A 372 0.77 8.71 -41.11
CA ARG A 372 1.17 8.92 -42.50
C ARG A 372 -0.01 8.65 -43.43
N VAL A 373 -0.28 9.61 -44.32
CA VAL A 373 -1.34 9.44 -45.31
C VAL A 373 -0.91 8.41 -46.37
N GLY A 374 -1.68 7.32 -46.51
CA GLY A 374 -1.52 6.32 -47.58
C GLY A 374 -0.45 5.24 -47.36
N ARG A 375 0.05 5.07 -46.13
CA ARG A 375 0.96 3.99 -45.72
C ARG A 375 0.69 3.59 -44.26
N ASP A 376 1.28 2.50 -43.81
CA ASP A 376 1.27 2.12 -42.39
C ASP A 376 1.90 3.24 -41.55
N ASP A 377 1.25 3.52 -40.42
CA ASP A 377 1.70 4.46 -39.41
C ASP A 377 2.92 3.89 -38.69
N ARG A 378 3.67 4.73 -37.97
CA ARG A 378 4.86 4.29 -37.23
C ARG A 378 4.80 4.76 -35.80
N GLU A 379 5.14 3.88 -34.88
CA GLU A 379 5.24 4.14 -33.46
C GLU A 379 6.62 3.74 -32.96
N TRP A 380 7.05 4.42 -31.90
CA TRP A 380 8.28 4.09 -31.19
C TRP A 380 8.15 4.46 -29.72
N LYS A 381 9.08 3.95 -28.90
CA LYS A 381 9.22 4.34 -27.50
C LYS A 381 10.53 5.08 -27.30
N GLU A 382 10.50 6.05 -26.40
CA GLU A 382 11.62 6.91 -26.04
C GLU A 382 11.94 6.75 -24.55
N LEU A 383 13.16 6.36 -24.24
CA LEU A 383 13.69 6.34 -22.87
C LEU A 383 14.79 7.39 -22.75
N SER A 384 14.71 8.27 -21.76
CA SER A 384 15.74 9.28 -21.55
C SER A 384 16.09 9.50 -20.08
N PHE A 385 17.37 9.78 -19.84
CA PHE A 385 17.89 10.25 -18.57
C PHE A 385 18.72 11.52 -18.80
N THR A 386 18.56 12.52 -17.95
CA THR A 386 19.37 13.75 -17.98
C THR A 386 19.78 14.13 -16.56
N PHE A 387 21.08 14.20 -16.33
CA PHE A 387 21.65 14.57 -15.04
C PHE A 387 21.91 16.08 -14.97
N PRO A 388 21.74 16.72 -13.80
CA PRO A 388 21.99 18.13 -13.60
C PRO A 388 23.46 18.51 -13.87
N LEU A 389 23.65 19.73 -14.39
CA LEU A 389 24.95 20.39 -14.45
C LEU A 389 25.23 21.02 -13.08
N LEU A 390 26.30 20.60 -12.43
CA LEU A 390 26.76 21.17 -11.16
C LEU A 390 28.09 21.89 -11.40
N SER A 391 28.17 23.17 -11.04
CA SER A 391 29.31 24.06 -11.34
C SER A 391 30.64 23.55 -10.77
N ASP A 392 30.60 22.97 -9.57
CA ASP A 392 31.79 22.62 -8.79
C ASP A 392 31.98 21.10 -8.63
N PHE A 393 31.17 20.29 -9.32
CA PHE A 393 31.22 18.84 -9.24
C PHE A 393 31.39 18.23 -10.63
N ARG A 394 32.40 17.39 -10.77
CA ARG A 394 32.60 16.55 -11.96
C ARG A 394 32.61 15.08 -11.53
N PRO A 395 31.62 14.28 -11.93
CA PRO A 395 31.61 12.86 -11.62
C PRO A 395 32.80 12.20 -12.31
N ASN A 396 33.54 11.37 -11.58
CA ASN A 396 34.64 10.64 -12.19
C ASN A 396 34.12 9.43 -12.98
N ILE A 397 35.02 8.80 -13.75
CA ILE A 397 34.67 7.70 -14.66
C ILE A 397 34.06 6.51 -13.88
N ALA A 398 34.57 6.20 -12.69
CA ALA A 398 34.07 5.09 -11.88
C ALA A 398 32.62 5.31 -11.43
N LEU A 399 32.27 6.54 -11.02
CA LEU A 399 30.89 6.89 -10.66
C LEU A 399 29.95 6.76 -11.88
N ILE A 400 30.36 7.25 -13.05
CA ILE A 400 29.56 7.14 -14.28
C ILE A 400 29.37 5.67 -14.69
N GLN A 401 30.44 4.87 -14.66
CA GLN A 401 30.36 3.43 -14.93
C GLN A 401 29.40 2.74 -13.96
N LYS A 402 29.41 3.12 -12.68
CA LYS A 402 28.50 2.53 -11.70
C LYS A 402 27.04 2.94 -11.94
N ILE A 403 26.78 4.18 -12.33
CA ILE A 403 25.44 4.64 -12.71
C ILE A 403 24.94 3.85 -13.94
N ASN A 404 25.78 3.72 -14.96
CA ASN A 404 25.48 2.94 -16.16
C ASN A 404 25.14 1.48 -15.83
N GLU A 405 25.91 0.84 -14.96
CA GLU A 405 25.66 -0.53 -14.48
C GLU A 405 24.30 -0.65 -13.76
N LEU A 406 24.04 0.25 -12.79
CA LEU A 406 22.84 0.19 -11.95
C LEU A 406 21.55 0.49 -12.72
N LEU A 407 21.63 1.41 -13.68
CA LEU A 407 20.48 1.81 -14.49
C LEU A 407 20.36 1.05 -15.81
N GLN A 408 21.38 0.27 -16.20
CA GLN A 408 21.47 -0.43 -17.49
C GLN A 408 21.37 0.54 -18.68
N ILE A 409 22.15 1.63 -18.62
CA ILE A 409 22.19 2.67 -19.65
C ILE A 409 23.65 3.00 -20.01
N GLU A 410 23.85 3.81 -21.04
CA GLU A 410 25.17 4.35 -21.41
C GLU A 410 25.13 5.88 -21.42
N LEU A 411 25.52 6.51 -20.31
CA LEU A 411 25.58 7.97 -20.22
C LEU A 411 26.65 8.53 -21.14
N THR A 412 26.23 9.51 -21.95
CA THR A 412 27.10 10.28 -22.84
C THR A 412 27.31 11.69 -22.29
N PRO A 413 28.55 12.21 -22.29
CA PRO A 413 28.82 13.57 -21.88
C PRO A 413 28.34 14.55 -22.95
N TYR A 414 27.77 15.69 -22.54
CA TYR A 414 27.44 16.81 -23.41
C TYR A 414 27.94 18.12 -22.80
N GLN A 415 28.32 19.08 -23.64
CA GLN A 415 28.73 20.41 -23.16
C GLN A 415 27.52 21.34 -23.04
N SER A 416 27.47 22.10 -21.95
CA SER A 416 26.46 23.15 -21.80
C SER A 416 26.67 24.23 -22.86
N LYS A 417 25.59 24.65 -23.53
CA LYS A 417 25.62 25.78 -24.47
C LYS A 417 25.94 27.12 -23.80
N ASN A 418 25.71 27.21 -22.48
CA ASN A 418 25.82 28.45 -21.71
C ASN A 418 27.08 28.51 -20.83
N ASP A 419 27.78 27.38 -20.64
CA ASP A 419 29.00 27.30 -19.86
C ASP A 419 29.90 26.17 -20.39
N PHE A 420 30.92 26.54 -21.18
CA PHE A 420 31.84 25.59 -21.81
C PHE A 420 32.67 24.79 -20.79
N ASN A 421 32.72 25.20 -19.52
CA ASN A 421 33.44 24.47 -18.47
C ASN A 421 32.57 23.43 -17.75
N SER A 422 31.27 23.40 -18.01
CA SER A 422 30.33 22.45 -17.40
C SER A 422 30.00 21.30 -18.35
N ILE A 423 30.28 20.07 -17.92
CA ILE A 423 29.96 18.83 -18.65
C ILE A 423 28.74 18.20 -17.99
N GLY A 424 27.69 17.96 -18.79
CA GLY A 424 26.49 17.25 -18.38
C GLY A 424 26.51 15.81 -18.89
N TYR A 425 25.62 14.97 -18.34
CA TYR A 425 25.49 13.58 -18.75
C TYR A 425 24.04 13.26 -19.10
N SER A 426 23.84 12.61 -20.24
CA SER A 426 22.52 12.20 -20.70
C SER A 426 22.56 10.85 -21.40
N TYR A 427 21.41 10.19 -21.38
CA TYR A 427 21.14 9.00 -22.17
C TYR A 427 19.81 9.19 -22.89
N PHE A 428 19.74 8.73 -24.13
CA PHE A 428 18.53 8.73 -24.93
C PHE A 428 18.54 7.51 -25.85
N GLU A 429 17.47 6.73 -25.79
CA GLU A 429 17.26 5.56 -26.64
C GLU A 429 15.87 5.61 -27.25
N ILE A 430 15.80 5.23 -28.53
CA ILE A 430 14.56 4.92 -29.23
C ILE A 430 14.54 3.40 -29.46
N TYR A 431 13.45 2.76 -29.07
CA TYR A 431 13.26 1.32 -29.23
C TYR A 431 11.80 1.00 -29.60
N ASP A 432 11.52 -0.25 -29.96
CA ASP A 432 10.21 -0.69 -30.49
C ASP A 432 9.73 0.20 -31.65
N ASP A 433 10.65 0.65 -32.49
CA ASP A 433 10.39 1.57 -33.60
C ASP A 433 9.93 0.81 -34.85
N ASP A 434 8.61 0.64 -35.00
CA ASP A 434 8.03 -0.24 -36.02
C ASP A 434 6.75 0.35 -36.67
N TYR A 435 6.37 -0.24 -37.80
CA TYR A 435 5.12 0.06 -38.48
C TYR A 435 3.93 -0.60 -37.76
N VAL A 436 2.85 0.17 -37.59
CA VAL A 436 1.63 -0.28 -36.92
C VAL A 436 0.43 -0.25 -37.86
N GLY A 437 -0.42 -1.27 -37.74
CA GLY A 437 -1.70 -1.31 -38.44
C GLY A 437 -2.75 -0.48 -37.69
N GLY A 438 -3.12 0.67 -38.25
CA GLY A 438 -4.08 1.60 -37.64
C GLY A 438 -3.51 3.02 -37.52
N LEU A 439 -4.14 3.84 -36.68
CA LEU A 439 -3.62 5.18 -36.37
C LEU A 439 -2.53 5.07 -35.29
N ALA A 440 -1.40 5.71 -35.53
CA ALA A 440 -0.35 5.88 -34.53
C ALA A 440 -0.89 6.56 -33.26
N CYS A 441 -0.36 6.14 -32.11
CA CYS A 441 -0.65 6.75 -30.83
C CYS A 441 -0.18 8.21 -30.80
N ASN A 442 -0.90 9.04 -30.04
CA ASN A 442 -0.38 10.34 -29.64
C ASN A 442 0.67 10.16 -28.55
N ARG A 443 1.62 11.10 -28.44
CA ARG A 443 2.63 11.10 -27.39
C ARG A 443 2.02 10.85 -26.01
N THR A 444 2.37 9.73 -25.40
CA THR A 444 1.79 9.24 -24.15
C THR A 444 2.90 8.89 -23.17
N ASP A 445 2.78 9.34 -21.91
CA ASP A 445 3.72 8.99 -20.84
C ASP A 445 3.51 7.53 -20.40
N LEU A 446 4.57 6.73 -20.47
CA LEU A 446 4.59 5.32 -20.09
C LEU A 446 5.06 5.09 -18.64
N GLY A 447 5.18 6.15 -17.83
CA GLY A 447 5.51 6.05 -16.40
C GLY A 447 6.79 6.77 -16.00
N SER A 448 7.05 7.95 -16.55
CA SER A 448 8.23 8.77 -16.28
C SER A 448 8.46 9.05 -14.78
N THR A 449 7.39 9.29 -14.03
CA THR A 449 7.46 9.50 -12.57
C THR A 449 7.97 8.27 -11.83
N GLU A 450 7.45 7.09 -12.18
CA GLU A 450 7.86 5.82 -11.55
C GLU A 450 9.28 5.44 -11.96
N LEU A 451 9.63 5.64 -13.23
CA LEU A 451 11.00 5.45 -13.73
C LEU A 451 12.00 6.31 -12.95
N ARG A 452 11.69 7.59 -12.77
CA ARG A 452 12.55 8.52 -12.01
C ARG A 452 12.73 8.06 -10.56
N LYS A 453 11.64 7.72 -9.89
CA LYS A 453 11.65 7.27 -8.48
C LYS A 453 12.44 5.98 -8.31
N THR A 454 12.15 4.96 -9.12
CA THR A 454 12.82 3.65 -9.05
C THR A 454 14.30 3.75 -9.38
N SER A 455 14.66 4.53 -10.40
CA SER A 455 16.06 4.78 -10.76
C SER A 455 16.79 5.54 -9.65
N PHE A 456 16.16 6.56 -9.05
CA PHE A 456 16.73 7.29 -7.93
C PHE A 456 16.97 6.36 -6.73
N HIS A 457 16.00 5.50 -6.38
CA HIS A 457 16.16 4.54 -5.28
C HIS A 457 17.27 3.52 -5.53
N LYS A 458 17.42 3.04 -6.78
CA LYS A 458 18.55 2.17 -7.14
C LYS A 458 19.90 2.86 -6.88
N LEU A 459 20.04 4.10 -7.32
CA LEU A 459 21.27 4.87 -7.15
C LEU A 459 21.54 5.21 -5.68
N VAL A 460 20.57 5.79 -4.98
CA VAL A 460 20.76 6.25 -3.59
C VAL A 460 21.06 5.11 -2.64
N CYS A 461 20.36 3.97 -2.76
CA CYS A 461 20.61 2.81 -1.92
C CYS A 461 22.00 2.25 -2.17
N ALA A 462 22.39 2.08 -3.44
CA ALA A 462 23.72 1.56 -3.77
C ALA A 462 24.82 2.50 -3.26
N ILE A 463 24.77 3.79 -3.58
CA ILE A 463 25.81 4.76 -3.21
C ILE A 463 25.96 4.89 -1.69
N ILE A 464 24.85 4.92 -0.95
CA ILE A 464 24.90 4.98 0.51
C ILE A 464 25.40 3.66 1.12
N ASP A 465 25.04 2.51 0.55
CA ASP A 465 25.60 1.22 0.99
C ASP A 465 27.12 1.16 0.77
N TYR A 466 27.63 1.66 -0.37
CA TYR A 466 29.07 1.82 -0.58
C TYR A 466 29.70 2.75 0.47
N TYR A 467 29.08 3.90 0.74
CA TYR A 467 29.56 4.86 1.74
C TYR A 467 29.64 4.25 3.15
N LEU A 468 28.62 3.50 3.57
CA LEU A 468 28.50 2.94 4.91
C LEU A 468 29.36 1.69 5.13
N TYR A 469 29.41 0.81 4.13
CA TYR A 469 29.91 -0.57 4.32
C TYR A 469 31.11 -0.92 3.45
N LYS A 470 31.42 -0.10 2.44
CA LYS A 470 32.55 -0.33 1.52
C LYS A 470 33.29 0.99 1.24
N PRO A 471 33.84 1.65 2.26
CA PRO A 471 34.42 2.98 2.14
C PRO A 471 35.56 3.04 1.11
N GLU A 472 36.37 1.98 0.99
CA GLU A 472 37.42 1.89 -0.03
C GLU A 472 36.85 1.94 -1.46
N GLU A 473 35.71 1.30 -1.71
CA GLU A 473 35.04 1.35 -3.01
C GLU A 473 34.38 2.72 -3.22
N PHE A 474 33.81 3.32 -2.17
CA PHE A 474 33.25 4.67 -2.24
C PHE A 474 34.30 5.73 -2.61
N THR A 475 35.52 5.64 -2.07
CA THR A 475 36.60 6.60 -2.41
C THR A 475 36.95 6.62 -3.90
N LYS A 476 36.68 5.52 -4.62
CA LYS A 476 36.86 5.46 -6.07
C LYS A 476 35.85 6.32 -6.83
N PHE A 477 34.74 6.74 -6.22
CA PHE A 477 33.77 7.66 -6.85
C PHE A 477 34.17 9.13 -6.67
N THR A 478 35.13 9.40 -5.79
CA THR A 478 35.56 10.74 -5.40
C THR A 478 37.01 11.02 -5.81
N SER A 479 37.74 10.03 -6.32
CA SER A 479 39.12 10.22 -6.80
C SER A 479 39.15 11.13 -8.02
N LYS A 480 40.06 12.10 -8.00
CA LYS A 480 40.35 12.99 -9.13
C LYS A 480 41.35 12.32 -10.06
N ASP A 481 40.91 11.27 -10.75
CA ASP A 481 41.66 10.66 -11.85
C ASP A 481 41.18 11.20 -13.20
#